data_AF-E6N8M2-F1
#
_entry.id   AF-E6N8M2-F1
#
_cell.length_a   1.000
_cell.length_b   1.000
_cell.length_c   1.000
_cell.angle_alpha   90.00
_cell.angle_beta   90.00
_cell.angle_gamma   90.00
#
_symmetry.space_group_name_H-M   'P 1'
#
loop_
_entity.id
_entity.type
_entity.pdbx_description
1 polymer ?
#
loop_
_entity_poly.entity_id
_entity_poly.type
_entity_poly.pdbx_seq_one_letter_code
_entity_poly.pdbx_strand_id
1 'polypeptide(L)'
;MRSFLRSLDIPRLIKFSVVGGVGLVVNTVALFLLTNYVFGERLYLIAAVISLEISILNNFFLNEYWTFRDRAGPTGIPGRLSNSTAQE
;
A
#
# COMPACT_ATOMS: atom_id res chain seq x y z
N MET A 1 12.52 25.01 14.93
CA MET A 1 12.53 23.58 15.33
C MET A 1 11.26 23.12 16.07
N ARG A 2 10.11 23.81 15.93
CA ARG A 2 8.82 23.43 16.56
C ARG A 2 7.69 23.16 15.56
N SER A 3 7.95 23.26 14.25
CA SER A 3 6.96 23.06 13.18
C SER A 3 6.85 21.62 12.69
N PHE A 4 7.78 20.72 13.04
CA PHE A 4 7.77 19.32 12.60
C PHE A 4 6.77 18.43 13.37
N LEU A 5 6.32 18.88 14.54
CA LEU A 5 5.50 18.08 15.46
C LEU A 5 3.98 18.22 15.25
N ARG A 6 3.53 19.01 14.26
CA ARG A 6 2.10 19.35 14.08
C ARG A 6 1.40 18.66 12.90
N SER A 7 2.05 17.70 12.22
CA SER A 7 1.41 16.90 11.15
C SER A 7 1.42 15.40 11.41
N LEU A 8 1.58 14.99 12.67
CA LEU A 8 1.35 13.61 13.09
C LEU A 8 -0.17 13.41 13.15
N ASP A 9 -0.81 13.25 12.00
CA ASP A 9 -2.13 12.64 11.96
C ASP A 9 -1.95 11.22 12.52
N ILE A 10 -2.13 11.06 13.84
CA ILE A 10 -2.13 9.77 14.55
C ILE A 10 -2.85 8.68 13.73
N PRO A 11 -4.04 8.93 13.14
CA PRO A 11 -4.69 7.93 12.28
C PRO A 11 -3.88 7.56 11.03
N ARG A 12 -3.15 8.51 10.41
CA ARG A 12 -2.28 8.24 9.25
C ARG A 12 -1.06 7.41 9.65
N LEU A 13 -0.48 7.67 10.82
CA LEU A 13 0.64 6.89 11.36
C LEU A 13 0.22 5.47 11.70
N ILE A 14 -0.93 5.28 12.34
CA ILE A 14 -1.46 3.96 12.65
C ILE A 14 -1.68 3.18 11.35
N LYS A 15 -2.29 3.79 10.33
CA LYS A 15 -2.44 3.16 9.01
C LYS A 15 -1.09 2.75 8.41
N PHE A 16 -0.08 3.63 8.47
CA PHE A 16 1.26 3.33 7.99
C PHE A 16 1.92 2.17 8.77
N SER A 17 1.81 2.17 10.09
CA SER A 17 2.34 1.11 10.95
C SER A 17 1.65 -0.24 10.73
N VAL A 18 0.33 -0.25 10.53
CA VAL A 18 -0.43 -1.48 10.22
C VAL A 18 0.01 -2.05 8.87
N VAL A 19 0.07 -1.20 7.84
CA VAL A 19 0.53 -1.58 6.50
C VAL A 19 1.97 -2.10 6.54
N GLY A 20 2.87 -1.40 7.24
CA GLY A 20 4.24 -1.86 7.46
C GLY A 20 4.32 -3.21 8.21
N GLY A 21 3.50 -3.39 9.25
CA GLY A 21 3.41 -4.64 10.00
C GLY A 21 2.92 -5.81 9.14
N VAL A 22 1.91 -5.59 8.29
CA VAL A 22 1.44 -6.61 7.34
C VAL A 22 2.53 -6.95 6.33
N GLY A 23 3.24 -5.95 5.79
CA GLY A 23 4.38 -6.17 4.90
C GLY A 23 5.47 -7.05 5.54
N LEU A 24 5.79 -6.83 6.83
CA LEU A 24 6.75 -7.64 7.57
C LEU A 24 6.29 -9.10 7.75
N VAL A 25 5.02 -9.32 8.10
CA VAL A 25 4.45 -10.67 8.22
C VAL A 25 4.51 -11.40 6.88
N VAL A 26 4.11 -10.73 5.79
CA VAL A 26 4.16 -11.28 4.43
C VAL A 26 5.58 -11.63 4.03
N ASN A 27 6.56 -10.74 4.29
CA ASN A 27 7.96 -11.01 3.99
C ASN A 27 8.48 -12.23 4.77
N THR A 28 8.12 -12.34 6.05
CA THR A 28 8.54 -13.47 6.89
C THR A 28 7.95 -14.78 6.38
N VAL A 29 6.66 -14.80 6.05
CA VAL A 29 5.97 -15.99 5.52
C VAL A 29 6.52 -16.38 4.15
N ALA A 30 6.69 -15.42 3.24
CA ALA A 30 7.23 -15.67 1.91
C ALA A 30 8.68 -16.19 2.00
N LEU A 31 9.53 -15.59 2.85
CA LEU A 31 10.89 -16.07 3.07
C LEU A 31 10.89 -17.51 3.60
N PHE A 32 10.07 -17.79 4.62
CA PHE A 32 9.95 -19.13 5.19
C PHE A 32 9.51 -20.16 4.14
N LEU A 33 8.51 -19.83 3.31
CA LEU A 33 8.03 -20.71 2.24
C LEU A 33 9.10 -20.93 1.16
N LEU A 34 9.74 -19.86 0.70
CA LEU A 34 10.77 -19.95 -0.35
C LEU A 34 12.00 -20.73 0.13
N THR A 35 12.45 -20.51 1.37
CA THR A 35 13.60 -21.22 1.93
C THR A 35 13.29 -22.70 2.20
N ASN A 36 12.11 -23.03 2.74
CA ASN A 36 11.79 -24.43 3.09
C ASN A 36 11.30 -25.27 1.91
N TYR A 37 10.58 -24.69 0.94
CA TYR A 37 9.91 -25.46 -0.11
C TYR A 37 10.48 -25.27 -1.51
N VAL A 38 11.22 -24.19 -1.80
CA VAL A 38 11.63 -23.85 -3.18
C VAL A 38 13.14 -23.96 -3.36
N PHE A 39 13.91 -23.23 -2.55
CA PHE A 39 15.33 -23.01 -2.80
C PHE A 39 16.26 -23.77 -1.85
N GLY A 40 15.75 -24.21 -0.68
CA GLY A 40 16.57 -24.76 0.40
C GLY A 40 17.45 -23.71 1.09
N GLU A 41 18.06 -24.08 2.22
CA GLU A 41 18.88 -23.17 3.04
C GLU A 41 20.10 -22.60 2.30
N ARG A 42 20.60 -23.29 1.27
CA ARG A 42 21.80 -22.88 0.50
C ARG A 42 21.61 -21.59 -0.30
N LEU A 43 20.38 -21.23 -0.64
CA LEU A 43 20.06 -20.06 -1.47
C LEU A 43 19.22 -19.03 -0.69
N TYR A 44 19.45 -18.93 0.61
CA TYR A 44 18.77 -17.98 1.50
C TYR A 44 18.79 -16.54 0.98
N LEU A 45 19.93 -16.07 0.45
CA LEU A 45 20.06 -14.70 -0.05
C LEU A 45 19.12 -14.41 -1.22
N ILE A 46 18.94 -15.37 -2.13
CA ILE A 46 18.02 -15.24 -3.27
C ILE A 46 16.57 -15.28 -2.78
N ALA A 47 16.25 -16.21 -1.88
CA ALA A 47 14.93 -16.28 -1.25
C ALA A 47 14.57 -14.98 -0.51
N ALA A 48 15.54 -14.33 0.13
CA ALA A 48 15.36 -13.04 0.80
C ALA A 48 15.04 -11.91 -0.16
N VAL A 49 15.76 -11.81 -1.28
CA VAL A 49 15.47 -10.79 -2.31
C VAL A 49 14.09 -11.01 -2.92
N ILE A 50 13.73 -12.25 -3.29
CA ILE A 50 12.42 -12.54 -3.87
C ILE A 50 11.30 -12.29 -2.87
N SER A 51 11.50 -12.65 -1.60
CA SER A 51 10.54 -12.37 -0.54
C SER A 51 10.34 -10.87 -0.30
N LEU A 52 11.41 -10.07 -0.42
CA LEU A 52 11.33 -8.61 -0.33
C LEU A 52 10.47 -8.04 -1.45
N GLU A 53 10.70 -8.45 -2.69
CA GLU A 53 9.89 -8.05 -3.84
C GLU A 53 8.41 -8.41 -3.65
N ILE A 54 8.12 -9.65 -3.22
CA ILE A 54 6.75 -10.08 -2.91
C ILE A 54 6.12 -9.23 -1.82
N SER A 55 6.87 -8.91 -0.77
CA SER A 55 6.39 -8.06 0.33
C SER A 55 6.07 -6.65 -0.17
N ILE A 56 6.95 -6.04 -0.99
CA ILE A 56 6.74 -4.71 -1.58
C ILE A 56 5.48 -4.70 -2.43
N LEU A 57 5.31 -5.69 -3.31
CA LEU A 57 4.12 -5.82 -4.16
C LEU A 57 2.86 -6.01 -3.33
N ASN A 58 2.88 -6.86 -2.30
CA ASN A 58 1.72 -7.07 -1.45
C ASN A 58 1.37 -5.79 -0.67
N ASN A 59 2.38 -5.06 -0.21
CA ASN A 59 2.18 -3.77 0.44
C ASN A 59 1.56 -2.76 -0.53
N PHE A 60 1.98 -2.75 -1.79
CA PHE A 60 1.40 -1.92 -2.84
C PHE A 60 -0.07 -2.30 -3.12
N PHE A 61 -0.36 -3.58 -3.33
CA PHE A 61 -1.74 -4.07 -3.54
C PHE A 61 -2.65 -3.78 -2.36
N LEU A 62 -2.16 -3.96 -1.13
CA LEU A 62 -2.94 -3.66 0.07
C LEU A 62 -3.24 -2.16 0.17
N ASN A 63 -2.26 -1.30 -0.14
CA ASN A 63 -2.50 0.13 -0.24
C ASN A 63 -3.48 0.48 -1.37
N GLU A 64 -3.41 -0.17 -2.52
CA GLU A 64 -4.33 0.08 -3.64
C GLU A 64 -5.76 -0.38 -3.31
N TYR A 65 -5.93 -1.59 -2.78
CA TYR A 65 -7.24 -2.15 -2.42
C TYR A 65 -7.88 -1.48 -1.20
N TRP A 66 -7.08 -1.06 -0.22
CA TRP A 66 -7.62 -0.53 1.04
C TRP A 66 -7.63 1.01 1.07
N THR A 67 -6.61 1.67 0.52
CA THR A 67 -6.50 3.13 0.53
C THR A 67 -7.15 3.78 -0.69
N PHE A 68 -7.13 3.15 -1.86
CA PHE A 68 -7.61 3.75 -3.11
C PHE A 68 -8.99 3.28 -3.59
N ARG A 69 -9.59 2.29 -2.93
CA ARG A 69 -10.96 1.83 -3.24
C ARG A 69 -12.05 2.90 -3.09
N ASP A 70 -11.72 4.06 -2.50
CA ASP A 70 -12.61 5.22 -2.40
C ASP A 70 -12.46 6.25 -3.54
N ARG A 71 -11.57 6.01 -4.52
CA ARG A 71 -11.38 6.90 -5.68
C ARG A 71 -12.02 6.41 -6.98
N ALA A 72 -12.70 5.28 -6.97
CA ALA A 72 -13.69 4.95 -8.00
C ALA A 72 -14.99 5.74 -7.77
N GLY A 73 -14.87 7.05 -7.52
CA GLY A 73 -15.98 7.96 -7.73
C GLY A 73 -16.27 7.98 -9.23
N PRO A 74 -17.55 7.93 -9.66
CA PRO A 74 -17.88 7.96 -11.07
C PRO A 74 -17.15 9.12 -11.72
N THR A 75 -16.53 8.88 -12.86
CA THR A 75 -16.08 9.90 -13.80
C THR A 75 -17.31 10.68 -14.28
N GLY A 76 -17.91 11.47 -13.39
CA GLY A 76 -19.01 12.37 -13.64
C GLY A 76 -18.39 13.68 -14.06
N ILE A 77 -18.41 13.92 -15.37
CA ILE A 77 -18.16 15.22 -15.98
C ILE A 77 -18.77 16.31 -15.08
N PRO A 78 -18.02 17.37 -14.70
CA PRO A 78 -18.48 18.34 -13.73
C PRO A 78 -19.83 18.91 -14.17
N GLY A 79 -20.83 18.94 -13.28
CA GLY A 79 -22.10 19.64 -13.44
C GLY A 79 -21.98 21.17 -13.65
N ARG A 80 -20.79 21.65 -14.02
CA ARG A 80 -20.48 23.04 -14.37
C ARG A 80 -20.91 23.41 -15.79
N LEU A 81 -21.30 22.43 -16.63
CA LEU A 81 -21.86 22.68 -17.96
C LEU A 81 -23.40 22.82 -17.96
N SER A 82 -24.08 22.41 -16.88
CA SER A 82 -25.55 22.54 -16.79
C SER A 82 -26.01 23.96 -16.46
N ASN A 83 -25.16 24.78 -15.84
CA ASN A 83 -25.54 26.13 -15.40
C ASN A 83 -25.18 27.23 -16.41
N SER A 84 -24.49 26.92 -17.51
CA SER A 84 -24.15 27.92 -18.55
C SER A 84 -25.21 28.07 -19.63
N THR A 85 -26.11 27.09 -19.79
CA THR A 85 -27.21 27.11 -20.76
C THR A 85 -28.56 27.55 -20.17
N ALA A 86 -28.63 27.82 -18.86
CA ALA A 86 -29.83 28.32 -18.18
C ALA A 86 -29.81 29.86 -17.99
N GLN A 87 -28.82 30.55 -18.57
CA GLN A 87 -28.62 32.00 -18.45
C GLN A 87 -28.66 32.75 -19.80
N GLU A 88 -29.02 32.07 -20.89
CA GLU A 88 -29.47 32.71 -22.16
C GLU A 88 -31.00 32.69 -22.24
#